data_AF-A0A498QRF7-F1
#
_entry.id   AF-A0A498QRF7-F1
#
_cell.length_a   1.000
_cell.length_b   1.000
_cell.length_c   1.000
_cell.angle_alpha   90.00
_cell.angle_beta   90.00
_cell.angle_gamma   90.00
#
_symmetry.space_group_name_H-M   'P 1'
#
loop_
_entity.id
_entity.type
_entity.pdbx_description
1 polymer ?
#
loop_
_entity_poly.entity_id
_entity_poly.type
_entity_poly.pdbx_seq_one_letter_code
_entity_poly.pdbx_strand_id
1 'polypeptide(L)'
;MTDAHLPDRWLSDRRFRRPRLSDSAYRSYMQALMFAVGNRTEGIIEPSDLPFIPDFDPADIPELIGGDLWEPHGRAGERWLIVEFAQTQTGRDLLEMYEKRKAWDRSRKAKQRKYKLAAQLADDDESGGSSTGTVPVDCARPGQDRPGQAPKASASKAEPTARNSHVPDF
;
A
#
# COMPACT_ATOMS: atom_id res chain seq x y z
N MET A 1 -4.51 -4.26 5.46
CA MET A 1 -3.36 -3.38 5.24
C MET A 1 -3.93 -2.07 4.75
N THR A 2 -3.97 -1.10 5.66
CA THR A 2 -4.33 0.29 5.37
C THR A 2 -3.01 0.97 5.04
N ASP A 3 -2.92 1.59 3.87
CA ASP A 3 -1.73 2.33 3.45
C ASP A 3 -1.92 3.78 3.89
N ALA A 4 -1.01 4.28 4.71
CA ALA A 4 -0.99 5.68 5.10
C ALA A 4 -0.12 6.41 4.07
N HIS A 5 -0.76 7.09 3.12
CA HIS A 5 -0.03 7.79 2.07
C HIS A 5 0.48 9.13 2.60
N LEU A 6 1.78 9.36 2.50
CA LEU A 6 2.39 10.67 2.68
C LEU A 6 2.51 11.33 1.31
N PRO A 7 1.69 12.35 0.99
CA PRO A 7 1.74 13.00 -0.30
C PRO A 7 3.05 13.77 -0.51
N ASP A 8 3.66 13.66 -1.69
CA ASP A 8 4.85 14.43 -2.06
C ASP A 8 4.64 15.96 -1.92
N ARG A 9 3.39 16.43 -2.08
CA ARG A 9 3.03 17.84 -1.91
C ARG A 9 3.34 18.36 -0.50
N TRP A 10 3.37 17.52 0.53
CA TRP A 10 3.68 17.95 1.91
C TRP A 10 5.11 18.45 2.06
N LEU A 11 6.04 17.96 1.24
CA LEU A 11 7.41 18.49 1.19
C LEU A 11 7.47 19.93 0.66
N SER A 12 6.50 20.29 -0.19
CA SER A 12 6.40 21.63 -0.81
C SER A 12 5.45 22.56 -0.07
N ASP A 13 4.59 22.02 0.78
CA ASP A 13 3.61 22.79 1.53
C ASP A 13 4.30 23.61 2.64
N ARG A 14 3.87 24.88 2.76
CA ARG A 14 4.37 25.82 3.75
C ARG A 14 3.82 25.53 5.15
N ARG A 15 2.71 24.80 5.27
CA ARG A 15 2.13 24.38 6.57
C ARG A 15 3.06 23.45 7.34
N PHE A 16 3.73 22.54 6.63
CA PHE A 16 4.67 21.58 7.21
C PHE A 16 6.11 22.09 7.31
N ARG A 17 6.41 23.28 6.78
CA ARG A 17 7.75 23.89 6.86
C ARG A 17 7.88 24.73 8.13
N ARG A 18 9.02 24.60 8.81
CA ARG A 18 9.44 25.57 9.82
C ARG A 18 9.41 26.98 9.21
N PRO A 19 8.98 28.03 9.93
CA PRO A 19 8.75 28.14 11.37
C PRO A 19 7.31 27.89 11.85
N ARG A 20 6.39 27.45 10.98
CA ARG A 20 4.95 27.36 11.30
C ARG A 20 4.55 26.15 12.12
N LEU A 21 5.42 25.15 12.15
CA LEU A 21 5.18 23.90 12.85
C LEU A 21 6.47 23.47 13.57
N SER A 22 6.36 23.24 14.86
CA SER A 22 7.41 22.68 15.68
C SER A 22 7.66 21.22 15.32
N ASP A 23 8.84 20.71 15.69
CA ASP A 23 9.20 19.32 15.46
C ASP A 23 8.31 18.36 16.27
N SER A 24 7.84 18.80 17.43
CA SER A 24 6.88 18.08 18.25
C SER A 24 5.53 17.99 17.55
N ALA A 25 4.96 19.14 17.16
CA ALA A 25 3.67 19.18 16.48
C ALA A 25 3.67 18.40 15.17
N TYR A 26 4.78 18.41 14.41
CA TYR A 26 4.93 17.56 13.23
C TYR A 26 4.85 16.07 13.57
N ARG A 27 5.55 15.60 14.61
CA ARG A 27 5.45 14.20 15.06
C ARG A 27 4.05 13.86 15.55
N SER A 28 3.47 14.70 16.40
CA SER A 28 2.10 14.54 16.92
C SER A 28 1.08 14.43 15.79
N TYR A 29 1.21 15.26 14.74
CA TYR A 29 0.38 15.18 13.54
C TYR A 29 0.52 13.84 12.81
N MET A 30 1.76 13.40 12.57
CA MET A 30 2.04 12.15 11.85
C MET A 30 1.51 10.93 12.60
N GLN A 31 1.69 10.89 13.92
CA GLN A 31 1.19 9.81 14.76
C GLN A 31 -0.34 9.80 14.81
N ALA A 32 -0.98 10.96 14.92
CA ALA A 32 -2.43 11.08 14.88
C ALA A 32 -3.00 10.66 13.52
N LEU A 33 -2.34 11.02 12.41
CA LEU A 33 -2.73 10.58 11.07
C LEU A 33 -2.65 9.04 10.96
N MET A 34 -1.53 8.44 11.38
CA MET A 34 -1.37 6.99 11.36
C MET A 34 -2.40 6.29 12.24
N PHE A 35 -2.70 6.86 13.42
CA PHE A 35 -3.76 6.37 14.29
C PHE A 35 -5.13 6.43 13.60
N ALA A 36 -5.48 7.56 12.98
CA ALA A 36 -6.76 7.73 12.29
C ALA A 36 -6.92 6.76 11.10
N VAL A 37 -5.85 6.55 10.32
CA VAL A 37 -5.82 5.57 9.23
C VAL A 37 -5.92 4.14 9.77
N GLY A 38 -5.20 3.82 10.85
CA GLY A 38 -5.22 2.50 11.48
C GLY A 38 -6.58 2.12 12.03
N ASN A 39 -7.25 3.07 12.69
CA ASN A 39 -8.55 2.88 13.33
C ASN A 39 -9.75 3.22 12.43
N ARG A 40 -9.50 3.72 11.22
CA ARG A 40 -10.53 4.11 10.23
C ARG A 40 -11.51 5.13 10.80
N THR A 41 -10.99 6.13 11.51
CA THR A 41 -11.80 7.20 12.12
C THR A 41 -12.11 8.33 11.15
N GLU A 42 -11.82 8.16 9.85
CA GLU A 42 -12.02 9.19 8.81
C GLU A 42 -11.33 10.53 9.11
N GLY A 43 -10.21 10.48 9.83
CA GLY A 43 -9.47 11.68 10.24
C GLY A 43 -10.06 12.39 11.46
N ILE A 44 -11.10 11.84 12.09
CA ILE A 44 -11.66 12.35 13.34
C ILE A 44 -10.82 11.79 14.50
N ILE A 45 -10.40 12.68 15.39
CA ILE A 45 -9.71 12.39 16.63
C ILE A 45 -10.59 12.86 17.79
N GLU A 46 -10.98 11.96 18.68
CA GLU A 46 -11.69 12.32 19.91
C GLU A 46 -10.69 12.57 21.06
N PRO A 47 -11.07 13.34 22.10
CA PRO A 47 -10.19 13.59 23.26
C PRO A 47 -9.83 12.30 23.99
N SER A 48 -10.74 11.32 23.99
CA SER A 48 -10.50 9.99 24.53
C SER A 48 -9.46 9.20 23.74
N ASP A 49 -9.19 9.56 22.49
CA ASP A 49 -8.25 8.85 21.62
C ASP A 49 -6.80 9.32 21.83
N LEU A 50 -6.60 10.57 22.28
CA LEU A 50 -5.28 11.18 22.47
C LEU A 50 -4.30 10.33 23.30
N PRO A 51 -4.71 9.70 24.43
CA PRO A 51 -3.82 8.86 25.22
C PRO A 51 -3.35 7.58 24.50
N PHE A 52 -4.02 7.18 23.43
CA PHE A 52 -3.68 5.99 22.65
C PHE A 52 -2.74 6.30 21.48
N ILE A 53 -2.51 7.58 21.17
CA ILE A 53 -1.61 8.02 20.12
C ILE A 53 -0.19 8.06 20.72
N PRO A 54 0.76 7.24 20.21
CA PRO A 54 2.12 7.21 20.75
C PRO A 54 2.83 8.55 20.62
N ASP A 55 3.54 8.96 21.66
CA ASP A 55 4.34 10.19 21.73
C ASP A 55 3.58 11.48 21.38
N PHE A 56 2.25 11.48 21.52
CA PHE A 56 1.43 12.65 21.27
C PHE A 56 1.52 13.63 22.44
N ASP A 57 1.85 14.89 22.14
CA ASP A 57 1.81 15.97 23.13
C ASP A 57 0.53 16.80 22.96
N PRO A 58 -0.38 16.83 23.96
CA PRO A 58 -1.56 17.69 23.94
C PRO A 58 -1.23 19.19 23.82
N ALA A 59 -0.02 19.62 24.19
CA ALA A 59 0.42 21.00 24.02
C ALA A 59 0.59 21.40 22.56
N ASP A 60 0.68 20.44 21.63
CA ASP A 60 0.81 20.70 20.20
C ASP A 60 -0.54 21.02 19.52
N ILE A 61 -1.68 20.71 20.16
CA ILE A 61 -3.02 20.90 19.59
C ILE A 61 -3.28 22.33 19.10
N PRO A 62 -2.97 23.40 19.87
CA PRO A 62 -3.17 24.76 19.41
C PRO A 62 -2.33 25.12 18.18
N GLU A 63 -1.13 24.55 18.07
CA GLU A 63 -0.24 24.77 16.92
C GLU A 63 -0.79 24.07 15.67
N LEU A 64 -1.32 22.85 15.82
CA LEU A 64 -1.96 22.09 14.74
C LEU A 64 -3.23 22.78 14.22
N ILE A 65 -4.02 23.37 15.11
CA ILE A 65 -5.19 24.16 14.73
C ILE A 65 -4.76 25.48 14.09
N GLY A 66 -3.79 26.19 14.66
CA GLY A 66 -3.27 27.45 14.11
C GLY A 66 -2.57 27.29 12.76
N GLY A 67 -2.09 26.08 12.45
CA GLY A 67 -1.48 25.71 11.17
C GLY A 67 -2.45 25.25 10.08
N ASP A 68 -3.76 25.29 10.32
CA ASP A 68 -4.83 24.72 9.45
C ASP A 68 -4.64 23.22 9.15
N LEU A 69 -3.93 22.49 10.01
CA LEU A 69 -3.74 21.04 9.85
C LEU A 69 -4.93 20.28 10.46
N TRP A 70 -5.43 20.79 11.57
CA TRP A 70 -6.61 20.29 12.28
C TRP A 70 -7.71 21.33 12.28
N GLU A 71 -8.95 20.88 12.11
CA GLU A 71 -10.14 21.70 12.21
C GLU A 71 -10.97 21.25 13.42
N PRO A 72 -11.40 22.15 14.31
CA PRO A 72 -12.33 21.80 15.37
C PRO A 72 -13.65 21.35 14.76
N HIS A 73 -14.11 20.16 15.14
CA HIS A 73 -15.28 19.50 14.59
C HIS A 73 -16.28 19.13 15.71
N GLY A 74 -17.57 19.27 15.44
CA GLY A 74 -18.66 18.97 16.39
C GLY A 74 -19.22 20.19 17.13
N ARG A 75 -20.20 19.94 18.01
CA ARG A 75 -21.05 20.99 18.63
C ARG A 75 -20.31 21.96 19.56
N ALA A 76 -19.13 21.57 20.06
CA ALA A 76 -18.34 22.38 20.98
C ALA A 76 -16.82 22.32 20.68
N GLY A 77 -16.42 21.92 19.46
CA GLY A 77 -15.01 21.69 19.13
C GLY A 77 -14.37 20.57 19.96
N GLU A 78 -15.18 19.64 20.45
CA GLU A 78 -14.74 18.50 21.26
C GLU A 78 -13.92 17.51 20.44
N ARG A 79 -14.05 17.50 19.12
CA ARG A 79 -13.33 16.59 18.24
C ARG A 79 -12.47 17.40 17.29
N TRP A 80 -11.42 16.78 16.78
CA TRP A 80 -10.58 17.39 15.77
C TRP A 80 -10.64 16.57 14.49
N LEU A 81 -10.77 17.26 13.36
CA LEU A 81 -10.72 16.67 12.04
C LEU A 81 -9.38 17.01 11.40
N ILE A 82 -8.67 15.99 10.91
CA ILE A 82 -7.47 16.20 10.09
C ILE A 82 -7.92 16.66 8.71
N VAL A 83 -7.65 17.93 8.37
CA VAL A 83 -8.20 18.62 7.19
C VAL A 83 -7.88 17.89 5.89
N GLU A 84 -6.65 17.39 5.74
CA GLU A 84 -6.21 16.71 4.52
C GLU A 84 -6.54 15.22 4.48
N PHE A 85 -7.22 14.65 5.49
CA PHE A 85 -7.46 13.22 5.55
C PHE A 85 -8.24 12.72 4.33
N ALA A 86 -9.36 13.36 4.00
CA ALA A 86 -10.22 12.95 2.88
C ALA A 86 -9.54 13.05 1.50
N GLN A 87 -8.52 13.91 1.37
CA GLN A 87 -7.82 14.12 0.10
C GLN A 87 -6.60 13.20 -0.08
N THR A 88 -6.03 12.74 1.03
CA THR A 88 -4.75 12.01 1.03
C THR A 88 -4.93 10.54 1.32
N GLN A 89 -5.93 10.20 2.14
CA GLN A 89 -6.16 8.85 2.61
C GLN A 89 -7.34 8.21 1.89
N THR A 90 -7.26 6.89 1.75
CA THR A 90 -8.38 6.09 1.26
C THR A 90 -9.44 6.01 2.36
N GLY A 91 -10.61 6.61 2.13
CA GLY A 91 -11.72 6.54 3.09
C GLY A 91 -12.28 5.13 3.27
N ARG A 92 -13.00 4.93 4.37
CA ARG A 92 -13.61 3.64 4.76
C ARG A 92 -14.44 3.00 3.66
N ASP A 93 -15.21 3.79 2.91
CA ASP A 93 -16.09 3.26 1.85
C ASP A 93 -15.30 2.57 0.74
N LEU A 94 -14.20 3.18 0.31
CA LEU A 94 -13.29 2.61 -0.68
C LEU A 94 -12.64 1.32 -0.16
N LEU A 95 -12.19 1.32 1.10
CA LEU A 95 -11.62 0.14 1.76
C LEU A 95 -12.64 -1.00 1.84
N GLU A 96 -13.88 -0.73 2.21
CA GLU A 96 -14.95 -1.73 2.28
C GLU A 96 -15.24 -2.32 0.89
N MET A 97 -15.25 -1.48 -0.15
CA MET A 97 -15.38 -1.95 -1.53
C MET A 97 -14.22 -2.87 -1.94
N TYR A 98 -12.98 -2.54 -1.56
CA TYR A 98 -11.82 -3.39 -1.82
C TYR A 98 -11.89 -4.72 -1.06
N GLU A 99 -12.33 -4.71 0.20
CA GLU A 99 -12.52 -5.90 1.02
C GLU A 99 -13.60 -6.82 0.43
N LYS A 100 -14.74 -6.25 0.03
CA LYS A 100 -15.81 -6.97 -0.68
C LYS A 100 -15.33 -7.57 -1.99
N ARG A 101 -14.56 -6.82 -2.79
CA ARG A 101 -13.96 -7.31 -4.04
C ARG A 101 -13.02 -8.48 -3.80
N LYS A 102 -12.12 -8.38 -2.81
CA LYS A 102 -11.22 -9.49 -2.44
C LYS A 102 -11.98 -10.72 -1.94
N ALA A 103 -13.05 -10.53 -1.18
CA ALA A 103 -13.91 -11.63 -0.75
C ALA A 103 -14.60 -12.32 -1.94
N TRP A 104 -15.12 -11.53 -2.88
CA TRP A 104 -15.72 -12.04 -4.10
C TRP A 104 -14.72 -12.82 -4.96
N ASP A 105 -13.51 -12.29 -5.18
CA ASP A 105 -12.45 -12.95 -5.94
C ASP A 105 -12.04 -14.28 -5.31
N ARG A 106 -11.93 -14.33 -3.97
CA ARG A 106 -11.68 -15.58 -3.24
C ARG A 106 -12.81 -16.58 -3.45
N SER A 107 -14.07 -16.16 -3.37
CA SER A 107 -15.21 -17.04 -3.59
C SER A 107 -15.24 -17.59 -5.03
N ARG A 108 -14.93 -16.74 -6.02
CA ARG A 108 -14.90 -17.11 -7.43
C ARG A 108 -13.78 -18.11 -7.70
N LYS A 109 -12.57 -17.85 -7.18
CA LYS A 109 -11.44 -18.79 -7.27
C LYS A 109 -11.76 -20.12 -6.57
N ALA A 110 -12.42 -20.10 -5.41
CA ALA A 110 -12.81 -21.32 -4.71
C ALA A 110 -13.82 -22.15 -5.52
N LYS A 111 -14.84 -21.52 -6.12
CA LYS A 111 -15.79 -22.18 -7.01
C LYS A 111 -15.09 -22.78 -8.23
N GLN A 112 -14.22 -22.02 -8.89
CA GLN A 112 -13.45 -22.51 -10.05
C GLN A 112 -12.58 -23.72 -9.71
N ARG A 113 -11.94 -23.73 -8.52
CA ARG A 113 -11.18 -24.91 -8.06
C ARG A 113 -12.07 -26.13 -7.87
N LYS A 114 -13.26 -25.96 -7.28
CA LYS A 114 -14.23 -27.05 -7.11
C LYS A 114 -14.70 -27.62 -8.45
N TYR A 115 -15.05 -26.75 -9.41
CA TYR A 115 -15.44 -27.19 -10.75
C TYR A 115 -14.31 -27.91 -11.50
N LYS A 116 -13.07 -27.40 -11.41
CA LYS A 116 -11.92 -28.08 -12.02
C LYS A 116 -11.64 -29.45 -11.41
N LEU A 117 -11.72 -29.57 -10.09
CA LEU A 117 -11.53 -30.84 -9.40
C LEU A 117 -12.66 -31.83 -9.75
N ALA A 118 -13.91 -31.37 -9.81
CA ALA A 118 -15.03 -32.20 -10.23
C ALA A 118 -14.92 -32.66 -11.70
N ALA A 119 -14.43 -31.81 -12.60
CA ALA A 119 -14.19 -32.18 -13.99
C ALA A 119 -13.06 -33.23 -14.12
N GLN A 120 -11.98 -33.09 -13.35
CA GLN A 120 -10.90 -34.09 -13.31
C GLN A 120 -11.39 -35.45 -12.81
N LEU A 121 -12.20 -35.48 -11.75
CA LEU A 121 -12.78 -36.72 -11.24
C LEU A 121 -13.80 -37.35 -12.20
N ALA A 122 -14.46 -36.55 -13.05
CA ALA A 122 -15.38 -37.07 -14.06
C ALA A 122 -14.62 -37.63 -15.29
N ASP A 123 -13.52 -37.01 -15.71
CA ASP A 123 -12.64 -37.56 -16.75
C ASP A 123 -11.97 -38.88 -16.31
N ASP A 124 -11.66 -39.04 -15.02
CA ASP A 124 -11.12 -40.29 -14.47
C ASP A 124 -12.16 -41.44 -14.42
N ASP A 125 -13.47 -41.15 -14.47
CA ASP A 125 -14.55 -42.14 -14.41
C ASP A 125 -14.96 -42.69 -15.80
N GLU A 126 -14.59 -42.03 -16.89
CA GLU A 126 -14.77 -42.53 -18.27
C GLU A 126 -13.57 -43.32 -18.81
N SER A 127 -12.41 -43.28 -18.15
CA SER A 127 -11.27 -44.14 -18.50
C SER A 127 -11.34 -45.47 -17.74
N GLY A 128 -12.23 -46.35 -18.19
CA GLY A 128 -12.21 -47.78 -17.89
C GLY A 128 -10.92 -48.45 -18.39
N GLY A 129 -9.82 -48.23 -17.68
CA GLY A 129 -8.49 -48.76 -17.96
C GLY A 129 -7.89 -49.36 -16.70
N SER A 130 -8.08 -50.66 -16.54
CA SER A 130 -7.44 -51.51 -15.55
C SER A 130 -5.93 -51.21 -15.43
N SER A 131 -5.46 -50.90 -14.22
CA SER A 131 -4.10 -51.23 -13.75
C SER A 131 -3.99 -51.09 -12.23
N THR A 132 -4.07 -52.23 -11.56
CA THR A 132 -3.48 -52.46 -10.23
C THR A 132 -1.99 -52.09 -10.26
N GLY A 133 -1.59 -51.08 -9.48
CA GLY A 133 -0.21 -50.63 -9.40
C GLY A 133 0.07 -49.92 -8.08
N THR A 134 0.59 -50.71 -7.15
CA THR A 134 1.44 -50.41 -5.99
C THR A 134 1.93 -48.96 -5.79
N VAL A 135 1.78 -48.51 -4.54
CA VAL A 135 2.29 -47.30 -3.86
C VAL A 135 3.58 -46.67 -4.44
N PRO A 136 3.67 -45.33 -4.50
CA PRO A 136 4.95 -44.63 -4.37
C PRO A 136 5.03 -43.87 -3.05
N VAL A 137 5.98 -44.30 -2.23
CA VAL A 137 6.69 -43.48 -1.25
C VAL A 137 7.53 -42.43 -2.00
N ASP A 138 7.77 -41.29 -1.35
CA ASP A 138 8.66 -40.18 -1.73
C ASP A 138 8.16 -39.14 -2.75
N CYS A 139 7.42 -38.16 -2.23
CA CYS A 139 7.30 -36.84 -2.83
C CYS A 139 8.59 -36.01 -2.62
N ALA A 140 9.68 -36.37 -3.30
CA ALA A 140 10.72 -35.40 -3.64
C ALA A 140 10.16 -34.50 -4.75
N ARG A 141 9.84 -33.25 -4.41
CA ARG A 141 9.32 -32.25 -5.35
C ARG A 141 10.52 -31.60 -6.06
N PRO A 142 10.78 -31.83 -7.37
CA PRO A 142 11.79 -31.07 -8.10
C PRO A 142 11.21 -29.70 -8.43
N GLY A 143 12.02 -28.66 -8.23
CA GLY A 143 11.69 -27.29 -8.65
C GLY A 143 11.35 -27.26 -10.14
N GLN A 144 10.19 -26.68 -10.47
CA GLN A 144 9.87 -26.33 -11.85
C GLN A 144 10.67 -25.10 -12.23
N ASP A 145 11.66 -25.30 -13.08
CA ASP A 145 12.42 -24.27 -13.76
C ASP A 145 11.50 -23.34 -14.55
N ARG A 146 11.65 -22.04 -14.30
CA ARG A 146 11.17 -20.98 -15.20
C ARG A 146 12.01 -21.06 -16.49
N PRO A 147 11.42 -21.22 -17.69
CA PRO A 147 12.16 -20.98 -18.91
C PRO A 147 12.43 -19.46 -19.02
N GLY A 148 13.70 -19.11 -18.76
CA GLY A 148 14.26 -17.79 -18.95
C GLY A 148 14.24 -17.37 -20.42
N GLN A 149 13.78 -16.15 -20.63
CA GLN A 149 13.81 -15.44 -21.90
C GLN A 149 15.28 -15.25 -22.34
N ALA A 150 15.64 -15.78 -23.49
CA ALA A 150 17.00 -15.67 -24.04
C ALA A 150 17.35 -14.21 -24.35
N PRO A 151 18.51 -13.69 -23.90
CA PRO A 151 19.02 -12.40 -24.36
C PRO A 151 19.69 -12.58 -25.73
N LYS A 152 19.18 -11.88 -26.76
CA LYS A 152 19.89 -11.71 -28.04
C LYS A 152 20.92 -10.58 -27.90
N ALA A 153 22.18 -10.92 -27.68
CA ALA A 153 23.33 -10.23 -28.26
C ALA A 153 23.69 -10.99 -29.56
N SER A 154 24.17 -10.43 -30.66
CA SER A 154 24.96 -9.23 -30.91
C SER A 154 24.91 -8.93 -32.43
N ALA A 155 25.18 -7.68 -32.83
CA ALA A 155 25.82 -7.40 -34.10
C ALA A 155 26.52 -6.04 -34.01
N SER A 156 27.82 -6.10 -33.78
CA SER A 156 28.77 -4.99 -33.85
C SER A 156 28.89 -4.49 -35.30
N LYS A 157 29.02 -3.17 -35.48
CA LYS A 157 29.78 -2.62 -36.61
C LYS A 157 30.41 -1.27 -36.26
N ALA A 158 31.71 -1.36 -35.98
CA ALA A 158 32.79 -0.43 -36.24
C ALA A 158 32.58 1.10 -36.08
N GLU A 159 33.31 1.63 -35.11
CA GLU A 159 33.92 2.97 -35.09
C GLU A 159 34.68 3.27 -36.40
N PRO A 160 34.81 4.56 -36.80
CA PRO A 160 36.08 5.22 -36.48
C PRO A 160 35.95 6.69 -36.07
N THR A 161 36.64 7.01 -34.98
CA THR A 161 37.58 8.12 -34.78
C THR A 161 37.38 9.42 -35.57
N ALA A 162 37.09 10.52 -34.86
CA ALA A 162 37.67 11.83 -35.17
C ALA A 162 37.84 12.66 -33.89
N ARG A 163 39.10 12.92 -33.55
CA ARG A 163 39.56 14.02 -32.70
C ARG A 163 39.04 15.35 -33.25
N ASN A 164 38.56 16.25 -32.40
CA ASN A 164 39.07 17.62 -32.44
C ASN A 164 38.85 18.37 -31.12
N SER A 165 39.98 18.80 -30.57
CA SER A 165 40.17 19.83 -29.57
C SER A 165 39.54 21.16 -30.00
N HIS A 166 38.88 21.89 -29.10
CA HIS A 166 39.23 23.29 -28.81
C HIS A 166 38.44 23.83 -27.61
N VAL A 167 39.18 24.26 -26.59
CA VAL A 167 38.75 25.23 -25.58
C VAL A 167 38.96 26.62 -26.18
N PRO A 168 38.12 27.60 -25.87
CA PRO A 168 38.70 28.89 -25.50
C PRO A 168 38.16 29.41 -24.18
N ASP A 169 39.11 29.86 -23.37
CA ASP A 169 38.93 30.80 -22.27
C ASP A 169 38.27 32.09 -22.76
N PHE A 170 37.37 32.64 -21.95
CA PHE A 170 37.28 34.08 -21.61
C PHE A 170 36.46 34.24 -20.33
#